data_AF-A0A7R8ZTF4-F1
#
_entry.id   AF-A0A7R8ZTF4-F1
#
_cell.length_a   1.000
_cell.length_b   1.000
_cell.length_c   1.000
_cell.angle_alpha   90.00
_cell.angle_beta   90.00
_cell.angle_gamma   90.00
#
_symmetry.space_group_name_H-M   'P 1'
#
loop_
_entity.id
_entity.type
_entity.pdbx_description
1 polymer ?
#
loop_
_entity_poly.entity_id
_entity_poly.type
_entity_poly.pdbx_seq_one_letter_code
_entity_poly.pdbx_strand_id
1 'polypeptide(L)'
;MNQSQAKREPAMAQTSMLHIRIDDKLKADAAEKLANVGLTISDAVRILLTRVCKEGGLPAGLVSDPDAHDAWFRAKVNEALADTRPDIPHAQVMDDIQALIDSRRTE
;
A
#
# COMPACT_ATOMS: atom_id res chain seq x y z
N MET A 1 18.64 7.24 48.59
CA MET A 1 17.26 7.20 48.06
C MET A 1 16.88 8.58 47.57
N ASN A 2 16.98 8.83 46.26
CA ASN A 2 16.25 9.80 45.41
C ASN A 2 17.03 9.92 44.08
N GLN A 3 16.79 9.09 43.07
CA GLN A 3 15.73 9.24 42.06
C GLN A 3 15.21 10.68 41.92
N SER A 4 15.68 11.40 40.89
CA SER A 4 14.91 12.30 40.01
C SER A 4 15.88 13.20 39.23
N GLN A 5 15.82 13.43 37.91
CA GLN A 5 15.00 12.94 36.82
C GLN A 5 15.82 13.28 35.58
N ALA A 6 16.18 12.28 34.76
CA ALA A 6 16.65 12.53 33.41
C ALA A 6 15.45 13.03 32.61
N LYS A 7 15.33 14.35 32.49
CA LYS A 7 14.32 15.02 31.65
C LYS A 7 14.67 14.73 30.19
N ARG A 8 14.28 13.56 29.68
CA ARG A 8 14.22 13.29 28.24
C ARG A 8 13.08 14.14 27.69
N GLU A 9 13.43 15.29 27.12
CA GLU A 9 12.50 16.07 26.31
C GLU A 9 11.97 15.17 25.18
N PRO A 10 10.65 15.18 24.92
CA PRO A 10 10.11 14.42 23.79
C PRO A 10 10.72 15.00 22.52
N ALA A 11 11.40 14.17 21.74
CA ALA A 11 11.90 14.56 20.43
C ALA A 11 10.72 15.11 19.61
N MET A 12 10.73 16.42 19.36
CA MET A 12 9.69 17.05 18.54
C MET A 12 9.69 16.37 17.17
N ALA A 13 8.52 15.90 16.73
CA ALA A 13 8.36 15.36 15.39
C ALA A 13 8.78 16.44 14.39
N GLN A 14 9.93 16.22 13.73
CA GLN A 14 10.47 17.15 12.75
C GLN A 14 9.54 17.15 11.52
N THR A 15 8.63 18.12 11.46
CA THR A 15 7.73 18.31 10.32
C THR A 15 8.29 19.37 9.39
N SER A 16 8.52 19.01 8.14
CA SER A 16 8.83 19.96 7.07
C SER A 16 7.56 20.33 6.31
N MET A 17 7.41 21.60 5.95
CA MET A 17 6.23 22.11 5.23
C MET A 17 6.42 21.92 3.72
N LEU A 18 5.41 21.35 3.05
CA LEU A 18 5.40 21.12 1.60
C LEU A 18 4.40 22.06 0.92
N HIS A 19 4.88 22.96 0.06
CA HIS A 19 4.02 23.80 -0.77
C HIS A 19 3.72 23.10 -2.09
N ILE A 20 2.45 22.82 -2.35
CA ILE A 20 1.97 22.18 -3.58
C ILE A 20 1.09 23.18 -4.33
N ARG A 21 1.35 23.38 -5.61
CA ARG A 21 0.50 24.21 -6.48
C ARG A 21 -0.66 23.35 -6.97
N ILE A 22 -1.87 23.78 -6.67
CA ILE A 22 -3.13 23.19 -7.13
C ILE A 22 -4.11 24.32 -7.43
N ASP A 23 -5.05 24.08 -8.33
CA ASP A 23 -6.17 24.99 -8.58
C ASP A 23 -7.11 25.05 -7.36
N ASP A 24 -7.72 26.21 -7.12
CA ASP A 24 -8.58 26.41 -5.94
C ASP A 24 -9.83 25.51 -5.96
N LYS A 25 -10.40 25.24 -7.15
CA LYS A 25 -11.53 24.32 -7.27
C LYS A 25 -11.10 22.90 -6.92
N LEU A 26 -9.96 22.45 -7.45
CA LEU A 26 -9.43 21.13 -7.13
C LEU A 26 -9.15 20.97 -5.63
N LYS A 27 -8.61 22.01 -4.98
CA LYS A 27 -8.38 22.03 -3.54
C LYS A 27 -9.68 21.87 -2.76
N ALA A 28 -10.73 22.59 -3.13
CA ALA A 28 -12.03 22.53 -2.48
C ALA A 28 -12.68 21.15 -2.64
N ASP A 29 -12.74 20.65 -3.89
CA ASP A 29 -13.34 19.35 -4.21
C ASP A 29 -12.61 18.20 -3.50
N ALA A 30 -11.28 18.23 -3.46
CA ALA A 30 -10.49 17.22 -2.76
C ALA A 30 -10.68 17.26 -1.24
N ALA A 31 -10.75 18.46 -0.65
CA ALA A 31 -11.00 18.63 0.77
C ALA A 31 -12.36 18.05 1.19
N GLU A 32 -13.41 18.32 0.41
CA GLU A 32 -14.76 17.79 0.65
C GLU A 32 -14.78 16.26 0.57
N LYS A 33 -14.24 15.67 -0.51
CA LYS A 33 -14.24 14.21 -0.71
C LYS A 33 -13.45 13.47 0.37
N LEU A 34 -12.32 14.01 0.82
CA LEU A 34 -11.52 13.42 1.88
C LEU A 34 -12.17 13.58 3.26
N ALA A 35 -12.86 14.69 3.51
CA ALA A 35 -13.60 14.90 4.76
C ALA A 35 -14.73 13.87 4.96
N ASN A 36 -15.37 13.43 3.87
CA ASN A 36 -16.39 12.37 3.91
C ASN A 36 -15.88 11.03 4.47
N VAL A 37 -14.56 10.80 4.45
CA VAL A 37 -13.91 9.61 5.02
C VAL A 37 -13.04 9.93 6.24
N GLY A 38 -13.17 11.14 6.80
CA GLY A 38 -12.45 11.57 8.00
C GLY A 38 -10.96 11.90 7.79
N LEU A 39 -10.55 12.23 6.56
CA LEU A 39 -9.17 12.57 6.24
C LEU A 39 -9.02 14.04 5.84
N THR A 40 -7.87 14.62 6.15
CA THR A 40 -7.46 15.92 5.60
C THR A 40 -6.58 15.74 4.36
N ILE A 41 -6.41 16.80 3.57
CA ILE A 41 -5.43 16.81 2.45
C ILE A 41 -4.04 16.44 2.96
N SER A 42 -3.63 16.96 4.12
CA SER A 42 -2.32 16.67 4.70
C SER A 42 -2.14 15.19 5.05
N ASP A 43 -3.19 14.52 5.51
CA ASP A 43 -3.14 13.08 5.80
C ASP A 43 -3.04 12.26 4.51
N ALA A 44 -3.80 12.62 3.47
CA ALA A 44 -3.72 11.98 2.17
C ALA A 44 -2.31 12.11 1.56
N VAL A 45 -1.72 13.31 1.60
CA VAL A 45 -0.35 13.57 1.12
C VAL A 45 0.67 12.76 1.93
N ARG A 46 0.54 12.70 3.26
CA ARG A 46 1.45 11.93 4.13
C ARG A 46 1.38 10.43 3.83
N ILE A 47 0.17 9.90 3.67
CA ILE A 47 -0.06 8.48 3.31
C ILE A 47 0.59 8.18 1.95
N LEU A 48 0.34 9.02 0.94
CA LEU A 48 0.91 8.88 -0.40
C LEU A 48 2.44 8.83 -0.36
N LEU A 49 3.08 9.85 0.24
CA LEU A 49 4.54 9.94 0.29
C LEU A 49 5.16 8.78 1.10
N THR A 50 4.50 8.36 2.19
CA THR A 50 4.94 7.19 2.97
C THR A 50 4.89 5.92 2.12
N ARG A 51 3.83 5.75 1.32
CA ARG A 51 3.66 4.59 0.43
C ARG A 51 4.74 4.58 -0.65
N VAL A 52 5.02 5.74 -1.27
CA VAL A 52 6.10 5.87 -2.26
C VAL A 52 7.45 5.47 -1.69
N CYS A 53 7.80 5.94 -0.49
CA CYS A 53 9.05 5.56 0.15
C CYS A 53 9.13 4.07 0.53
N LYS A 54 8.01 3.47 0.95
CA LYS A 54 7.96 2.06 1.35
C LYS A 54 7.95 1.10 0.16
N GLU A 55 7.28 1.46 -0.93
CA GLU A 55 7.09 0.62 -2.11
C GLU A 55 8.16 0.87 -3.20
N GLY A 56 8.94 1.94 -3.09
CA GLY A 56 9.95 2.30 -4.08
C GLY A 56 9.37 2.83 -5.39
N GLY A 57 8.09 3.18 -5.43
CA GLY A 57 7.37 3.62 -6.63
C GLY A 57 6.00 4.22 -6.30
N LEU A 58 5.29 4.72 -7.30
CA LEU A 58 3.93 5.23 -7.11
C LEU A 58 2.97 4.08 -6.76
N PRO A 59 1.99 4.30 -5.86
CA PRO A 59 1.01 3.28 -5.50
C PRO A 59 0.32 2.71 -6.73
N ALA A 60 0.14 1.38 -6.78
CA ALA A 60 -0.42 0.69 -7.94
C ALA A 60 -1.74 1.30 -8.43
N GLY A 61 -2.64 1.73 -7.53
CA GLY A 61 -3.92 2.37 -7.89
C GLY A 61 -3.83 3.76 -8.53
N LEU A 62 -2.63 4.37 -8.61
CA LEU A 62 -2.38 5.66 -9.28
C LEU A 62 -1.73 5.51 -10.66
N VAL A 63 -1.14 4.35 -10.96
CA VAL A 63 -0.38 4.09 -12.21
C VAL A 63 -0.92 2.91 -12.99
N SER A 64 -1.68 2.02 -12.35
CA SER A 64 -2.38 0.96 -13.06
C SER A 64 -3.48 1.62 -13.87
N ASP A 65 -3.29 1.67 -15.17
CA ASP A 65 -4.38 1.91 -16.11
C ASP A 65 -5.47 0.86 -15.79
N PRO A 66 -6.66 1.28 -15.33
CA PRO A 66 -7.75 0.36 -15.02
C PRO A 66 -8.05 -0.56 -16.20
N ASP A 67 -7.91 -0.07 -17.43
CA ASP A 67 -8.14 -0.85 -18.64
C ASP A 67 -7.02 -1.89 -18.84
N ALA A 68 -5.77 -1.57 -18.52
CA ALA A 68 -4.65 -2.51 -18.56
C ALA A 68 -4.76 -3.59 -17.47
N HIS A 69 -5.20 -3.22 -16.28
CA HIS A 69 -5.47 -4.19 -15.20
C HIS A 69 -6.61 -5.13 -15.59
N ASP A 70 -7.71 -4.60 -16.11
CA ASP A 70 -8.84 -5.40 -16.58
C ASP A 70 -8.45 -6.32 -17.74
N ALA A 71 -7.64 -5.83 -18.69
CA ALA A 71 -7.12 -6.64 -19.79
C ALA A 71 -6.23 -7.78 -19.29
N TRP A 72 -5.31 -7.50 -18.37
CA TRP A 72 -4.46 -8.52 -17.75
C TRP A 72 -5.30 -9.56 -16.98
N PHE A 73 -6.27 -9.11 -16.19
CA PHE A 73 -7.14 -10.00 -15.42
C PHE A 73 -7.95 -10.92 -16.32
N ARG A 74 -8.56 -10.38 -17.38
CA ARG A 74 -9.29 -11.16 -18.39
C ARG A 74 -8.37 -12.17 -19.10
N ALA A 75 -7.15 -11.77 -19.44
CA ALA A 75 -6.18 -12.68 -20.04
C ALA A 75 -5.83 -13.84 -19.09
N LYS A 76 -5.61 -13.56 -17.80
CA LYS A 76 -5.34 -14.59 -16.79
C LYS A 76 -6.51 -15.52 -16.53
N VAL A 77 -7.75 -15.01 -16.56
CA VAL A 77 -8.95 -15.84 -16.48
C VAL A 77 -9.07 -16.77 -17.70
N ASN A 78 -8.85 -16.25 -18.91
CA ASN A 78 -8.88 -17.06 -20.12
C ASN A 78 -7.78 -18.14 -20.12
N GLU A 79 -6.58 -17.80 -19.65
CA GLU A 79 -5.49 -18.75 -19.48
C GLU A 79 -5.88 -19.88 -18.52
N ALA A 80 -6.48 -19.54 -17.38
CA ALA A 80 -6.94 -20.53 -16.41
C ALA A 80 -8.10 -21.40 -16.94
N LEU A 81 -9.03 -20.84 -17.71
CA LEU A 81 -10.12 -21.60 -18.34
C LEU A 81 -9.63 -22.52 -19.46
N ALA A 82 -8.56 -22.13 -20.15
CA ALA A 82 -7.93 -22.94 -21.19
C ALA A 82 -6.97 -24.00 -20.63
N ASP A 83 -6.64 -23.93 -19.33
CA ASP A 83 -5.74 -24.88 -18.69
C ASP A 83 -6.44 -26.24 -18.54
N THR A 84 -5.87 -27.25 -19.21
CA THR A 84 -6.38 -28.63 -19.18
C THR A 84 -5.75 -29.46 -18.07
N ARG A 85 -4.87 -28.89 -17.24
CA ARG A 85 -4.25 -29.62 -16.14
C ARG A 85 -5.33 -30.04 -15.12
N PRO A 86 -5.18 -31.21 -14.50
CA PRO A 86 -6.11 -31.64 -13.46
C PRO A 86 -5.99 -30.73 -12.24
N ASP A 87 -7.12 -30.53 -11.56
CA ASP A 87 -7.16 -29.78 -10.31
C ASP A 87 -6.23 -30.40 -9.27
N ILE A 88 -5.58 -29.53 -8.48
CA ILE A 88 -4.73 -29.96 -7.39
C ILE A 88 -5.57 -30.01 -6.11
N PRO A 89 -5.57 -31.14 -5.37
CA PRO A 89 -6.25 -31.21 -4.08
C PRO A 89 -5.72 -30.17 -3.10
N HIS A 90 -6.62 -29.54 -2.34
CA HIS A 90 -6.26 -28.48 -1.39
C HIS A 90 -5.14 -28.88 -0.41
N ALA A 91 -5.15 -30.13 0.08
CA ALA A 91 -4.12 -30.64 0.98
C ALA A 91 -2.71 -30.59 0.35
N GLN A 92 -2.60 -31.00 -0.92
CA GLN A 92 -1.33 -30.97 -1.65
C GLN A 92 -0.81 -29.54 -1.82
N VAL A 93 -1.70 -28.57 -2.12
CA VAL A 93 -1.33 -27.16 -2.22
C VAL A 93 -0.76 -26.63 -0.90
N MET A 94 -1.34 -27.02 0.23
CA MET A 94 -0.88 -26.60 1.56
C MET A 94 0.49 -27.20 1.90
N ASP A 95 0.71 -28.48 1.57
CA ASP A 95 2.00 -29.13 1.77
C ASP A 95 3.11 -28.47 0.94
N ASP A 96 2.82 -28.16 -0.33
CA ASP A 96 3.78 -27.51 -1.25
C ASP A 96 4.15 -26.09 -0.78
N ILE A 97 3.16 -25.31 -0.33
CA ILE A 97 3.39 -23.96 0.21
C ILE A 97 4.21 -24.03 1.50
N GLN A 98 3.91 -24.97 2.39
CA GLN A 98 4.62 -25.12 3.66
C GLN A 98 6.10 -25.47 3.42
N ALA A 99 6.39 -26.38 2.48
CA ALA A 99 7.75 -26.70 2.09
C ALA A 99 8.53 -25.49 1.54
N LEU A 100 7.87 -24.63 0.74
CA LEU A 100 8.47 -23.40 0.22
C LEU A 100 8.77 -22.37 1.32
N ILE A 101 7.89 -22.24 2.32
CA ILE A 101 8.11 -21.34 3.45
C ILE A 101 9.30 -21.83 4.28
N ASP A 102 9.37 -23.13 4.55
CA ASP A 102 10.43 -23.70 5.37
C ASP A 102 11.80 -23.58 4.69
N SER A 103 11.88 -23.73 3.36
CA SER A 103 13.14 -23.54 2.63
C SER A 103 13.70 -22.11 2.76
N ARG A 104 12.82 -21.10 2.78
CA ARG A 104 13.18 -19.68 2.94
C ARG A 104 13.56 -19.29 4.37
N ARG A 105 13.22 -20.12 5.36
CA ARG A 105 13.56 -19.90 6.77
C ARG A 105 14.91 -20.50 7.15
N THR A 106 15.41 -21.43 6.34
CA THR A 106 16.71 -22.08 6.52
C THR A 106 17.84 -21.45 5.71
N GLU A 107 17.53 -20.50 4.81
CA GLU A 107 18.47 -19.58 4.13
C GLU A 107 18.78 -18.36 5.01
#